data_AF-Q2N9G8-F1
#
_entry.id   AF-Q2N9G8-F1
#
_cell.length_a   1.000
_cell.length_b   1.000
_cell.length_c   1.000
_cell.angle_alpha   90.00
_cell.angle_beta   90.00
_cell.angle_gamma   90.00
#
_symmetry.space_group_name_H-M   'P 1'
#
loop_
_entity.id
_entity.type
_entity.pdbx_description
1 polymer ?
#
loop_
_entity_poly.entity_id
_entity_poly.type
_entity_poly.pdbx_seq_one_letter_code
_entity_poly.pdbx_strand_id
1 'polypeptide(L)'
;MVIRKAVLTAVCTFALMAACSAPENVDDTASEVEATIELGEPVTSLSAIEGFWLVERFGEFEPSWQNEVPWRRAYVEIGPRGFTYSIGCNRSGNSARIGTGGILEDTGNGVRTQTLMGCGNEVEKRDTRFSSFFGSGPQVLRLGEHRLLLSSKAGELVLVDPEAWRLANIPDFDFVTQRWVPRMTLSYDGWQSTGFGIGAGGDVDTGVITIAPDRIVWSRCPDSPVAIAWSESGRLRNTGGDTAPCRAVTRATRDGPQQVMAMLVSDPAVIRTGSHEIALIAGTGAKGTAIYLQSEESVLDPAPPPPLPEDAVRPTPPPTPPAPTSATD
;
A
#
# COMPACT_ATOMS: atom_id res chain seq x y z
N MET A 1 10.41 -88.03 -4.09
CA MET A 1 9.93 -88.75 -5.29
C MET A 1 9.60 -87.71 -6.36
N VAL A 2 9.82 -88.00 -7.65
CA VAL A 2 9.69 -87.09 -8.81
C VAL A 2 10.72 -85.94 -8.87
N ILE A 3 11.33 -85.77 -10.06
CA ILE A 3 12.20 -84.65 -10.47
C ILE A 3 11.74 -84.18 -11.86
N ARG A 4 11.53 -82.87 -12.05
CA ARG A 4 11.51 -82.13 -13.34
C ARG A 4 12.02 -80.70 -13.02
N LYS A 5 12.99 -80.07 -13.68
CA LYS A 5 13.30 -79.84 -15.13
C LYS A 5 12.17 -79.07 -15.84
N ALA A 6 12.38 -78.01 -16.63
CA ALA A 6 13.59 -77.36 -17.19
C ALA A 6 13.43 -75.81 -17.11
N VAL A 7 14.46 -74.97 -16.94
CA VAL A 7 15.54 -74.55 -17.88
C VAL A 7 15.06 -73.74 -19.09
N LEU A 8 15.29 -72.42 -18.99
CA LEU A 8 15.87 -71.48 -19.96
C LEU A 8 16.71 -70.48 -19.08
N THR A 9 17.82 -69.78 -19.39
CA THR A 9 18.62 -69.41 -20.58
C THR A 9 17.92 -68.55 -21.64
N ALA A 10 18.44 -67.41 -22.08
CA ALA A 10 19.66 -66.64 -21.77
C ALA A 10 19.39 -65.14 -22.12
N VAL A 11 20.30 -64.14 -22.13
CA VAL A 11 21.78 -64.06 -22.23
C VAL A 11 22.32 -62.86 -21.40
N CYS A 12 23.62 -62.91 -21.10
CA CYS A 12 24.57 -61.86 -20.71
C CYS A 12 24.48 -60.53 -21.53
N THR A 13 25.12 -59.39 -21.20
CA THR A 13 26.25 -59.01 -20.29
C THR A 13 26.15 -57.46 -20.04
N PHE A 14 27.04 -56.67 -19.41
CA PHE A 14 28.42 -56.82 -18.92
C PHE A 14 28.74 -55.81 -17.77
N ALA A 15 29.78 -56.12 -17.00
CA ALA A 15 30.74 -55.25 -16.30
C ALA A 15 30.33 -53.84 -15.81
N LEU A 16 30.44 -53.67 -14.48
CA LEU A 16 31.00 -52.45 -13.87
C LEU A 16 32.21 -52.85 -13.01
N MET A 17 33.27 -52.04 -13.03
CA MET A 17 34.51 -52.25 -12.28
C MET A 17 34.44 -51.60 -10.89
N ALA A 18 35.34 -52.00 -10.00
CA ALA A 18 35.28 -51.68 -8.57
C ALA A 18 36.16 -50.48 -8.14
N ALA A 19 36.03 -50.14 -6.84
CA ALA A 19 36.88 -49.34 -5.96
C ALA A 19 36.26 -48.02 -5.44
N CYS A 20 36.65 -47.65 -4.22
CA CYS A 20 36.03 -46.64 -3.37
C CYS A 20 36.84 -45.33 -3.32
N SER A 21 36.22 -44.22 -2.89
CA SER A 21 36.69 -43.42 -1.73
C SER A 21 35.80 -42.20 -1.44
N ALA A 22 35.83 -41.78 -0.16
CA ALA A 22 35.38 -40.50 0.42
C ALA A 22 33.86 -40.16 0.39
N PRO A 23 33.35 -39.49 1.45
CA PRO A 23 32.09 -38.76 1.41
C PRO A 23 32.34 -37.32 0.94
N GLU A 24 31.59 -36.85 -0.06
CA GLU A 24 31.51 -35.42 -0.34
C GLU A 24 30.57 -34.74 0.67
N ASN A 25 30.97 -33.56 1.14
CA ASN A 25 30.03 -32.65 1.79
C ASN A 25 29.03 -32.21 0.71
N VAL A 26 27.74 -32.50 0.91
CA VAL A 26 26.70 -31.81 0.15
C VAL A 26 26.66 -30.39 0.70
N ASP A 27 27.33 -29.49 -0.01
CA ASP A 27 27.26 -28.05 0.25
C ASP A 27 25.85 -27.62 -0.12
N ASP A 28 25.01 -27.39 0.90
CA ASP A 28 23.58 -27.13 0.74
C ASP A 28 23.34 -25.68 0.33
N THR A 29 23.95 -25.29 -0.79
CA THR A 29 23.73 -24.00 -1.45
C THR A 29 22.31 -24.00 -1.99
N ALA A 30 21.38 -23.58 -1.13
CA ALA A 30 20.03 -23.22 -1.51
C ALA A 30 20.10 -22.22 -2.67
N SER A 31 19.84 -22.71 -3.88
CA SER A 31 19.82 -21.90 -5.09
C SER A 31 18.61 -20.99 -5.01
N GLU A 32 18.79 -19.80 -4.42
CA GLU A 32 17.81 -18.73 -4.43
C GLU A 32 17.43 -18.45 -5.89
N VAL A 33 16.21 -18.86 -6.26
CA VAL A 33 15.71 -18.65 -7.61
C VAL A 33 15.30 -17.19 -7.71
N GLU A 34 16.26 -16.33 -8.05
CA GLU A 34 15.96 -15.00 -8.60
C GLU A 34 14.95 -15.20 -9.72
N ALA A 35 13.72 -14.77 -9.47
CA ALA A 35 12.66 -14.84 -10.46
C ALA A 35 12.93 -13.75 -11.50
N THR A 36 13.74 -14.08 -12.51
CA THR A 36 14.16 -13.18 -13.59
C THR A 36 12.95 -12.46 -14.18
N ILE A 37 12.76 -11.19 -13.80
CA ILE A 37 11.57 -10.45 -14.17
C ILE A 37 11.71 -10.02 -15.63
N GLU A 38 11.10 -10.79 -16.53
CA GLU A 38 11.27 -10.60 -17.98
C GLU A 38 10.76 -9.21 -18.42
N LEU A 39 11.62 -8.49 -19.15
CA LEU A 39 11.28 -7.24 -19.81
C LEU A 39 10.33 -7.54 -20.97
N GLY A 40 9.07 -7.12 -20.83
CA GLY A 40 8.03 -7.29 -21.83
C GLY A 40 8.12 -6.24 -22.94
N GLU A 41 7.17 -6.33 -23.88
CA GLU A 41 7.11 -5.41 -25.02
C GLU A 41 6.95 -3.93 -24.60
N PRO A 42 7.48 -2.98 -25.40
CA PRO A 42 7.19 -1.57 -25.24
C PRO A 42 5.69 -1.28 -25.33
N VAL A 43 5.17 -0.54 -24.36
CA VAL A 43 3.79 -0.05 -24.40
C VAL A 43 3.67 0.95 -25.53
N THR A 44 2.63 0.89 -26.36
CA THR A 44 2.48 1.76 -27.56
C THR A 44 1.38 2.83 -27.44
N SER A 45 0.57 2.81 -26.38
CA SER A 45 -0.43 3.84 -26.08
C SER A 45 -0.65 3.99 -24.57
N LEU A 46 -1.11 5.16 -24.12
CA LEU A 46 -1.55 5.33 -22.73
C LEU A 46 -2.75 4.41 -22.40
N SER A 47 -3.65 4.18 -23.37
CA SER A 47 -4.83 3.34 -23.20
C SER A 47 -4.56 1.86 -22.92
N ALA A 48 -3.36 1.37 -23.25
CA ALA A 48 -2.94 0.02 -22.87
C ALA A 48 -2.57 -0.11 -21.38
N ILE A 49 -2.40 1.02 -20.68
CA ILE A 49 -1.96 1.12 -19.27
C ILE A 49 -2.79 2.15 -18.48
N GLU A 50 -3.99 2.50 -18.95
CA GLU A 50 -4.92 3.37 -18.23
C GLU A 50 -5.32 2.73 -16.89
N GLY A 51 -5.25 3.49 -15.80
CA GLY A 51 -5.45 2.97 -14.46
C GLY A 51 -4.72 3.76 -13.37
N PHE A 52 -4.90 3.32 -12.13
CA PHE A 52 -4.21 3.88 -10.96
C PHE A 52 -3.08 2.94 -10.53
N TRP A 53 -1.84 3.37 -10.72
CA TRP A 53 -0.64 2.61 -10.39
C TRP A 53 0.03 3.16 -9.14
N LEU A 54 0.61 2.28 -8.32
CA LEU A 54 1.49 2.67 -7.23
C LEU A 54 2.92 2.83 -7.72
N VAL A 55 3.69 3.73 -7.10
CA VAL A 55 5.14 3.74 -7.25
C VAL A 55 5.70 2.61 -6.39
N GLU A 56 6.41 1.67 -7.00
CA GLU A 56 7.12 0.61 -6.29
C GLU A 56 8.55 1.05 -5.97
N ARG A 57 9.24 1.61 -6.97
CA ARG A 57 10.61 2.14 -6.85
C ARG A 57 10.80 3.35 -7.76
N PHE A 58 11.48 4.38 -7.28
CA PHE A 58 11.95 5.52 -8.08
C PHE A 58 13.40 5.86 -7.71
N GLY A 59 14.35 5.44 -8.55
CA GLY A 59 15.76 5.43 -8.18
C GLY A 59 16.02 4.58 -6.92
N GLU A 60 16.50 5.24 -5.87
CA GLU A 60 16.79 4.67 -4.53
C GLU A 60 15.59 4.71 -3.57
N PHE A 61 14.44 5.25 -3.98
CA PHE A 61 13.29 5.46 -3.11
C PHE A 61 12.17 4.45 -3.37
N GLU A 62 11.80 3.70 -2.33
CA GLU A 62 10.79 2.65 -2.35
C GLU A 62 9.69 2.98 -1.31
N PRO A 63 8.46 3.34 -1.73
CA PRO A 63 7.36 3.70 -0.82
C PRO A 63 6.98 2.58 0.15
N SER A 64 7.06 2.87 1.45
CA SER A 64 6.74 1.90 2.50
C SER A 64 6.21 2.59 3.77
N TRP A 65 5.57 1.82 4.66
CA TRP A 65 5.18 2.35 5.96
C TRP A 65 6.40 2.61 6.86
N GLN A 66 7.52 1.93 6.62
CA GLN A 66 8.79 2.11 7.32
C GLN A 66 9.46 3.46 7.02
N ASN A 67 9.18 4.09 5.87
CA ASN A 67 9.68 5.42 5.52
C ASN A 67 8.59 6.49 5.44
N GLU A 68 7.52 6.32 6.22
CA GLU A 68 6.42 7.28 6.38
C GLU A 68 5.61 7.57 5.09
N VAL A 69 5.62 6.64 4.12
CA VAL A 69 4.86 6.74 2.87
C VAL A 69 3.78 5.65 2.82
N PRO A 70 2.67 5.83 3.55
CA PRO A 70 1.59 4.84 3.60
C PRO A 70 0.87 4.65 2.25
N TRP A 71 0.07 3.58 2.20
CA TRP A 71 -0.82 3.19 1.09
C TRP A 71 -1.37 4.36 0.27
N ARG A 72 -1.15 4.31 -1.06
CA ARG A 72 -1.59 5.30 -2.06
C ARG A 72 -1.03 6.73 -1.91
N ARG A 73 0.02 6.98 -1.12
CA ARG A 73 0.69 8.31 -1.09
C ARG A 73 1.62 8.57 -2.28
N ALA A 74 2.29 7.54 -2.79
CA ALA A 74 3.11 7.60 -3.99
C ALA A 74 2.43 6.81 -5.13
N TYR A 75 2.04 7.51 -6.19
CA TYR A 75 1.20 6.94 -7.26
C TYR A 75 1.38 7.67 -8.60
N VAL A 76 0.99 6.99 -9.68
CA VAL A 76 0.75 7.56 -11.01
C VAL A 76 -0.60 7.05 -11.53
N GLU A 77 -1.57 7.94 -11.70
CA GLU A 77 -2.81 7.65 -12.41
C GLU A 77 -2.65 8.04 -13.87
N ILE A 78 -2.86 7.07 -14.76
CA ILE A 78 -2.74 7.22 -16.21
C ILE A 78 -4.15 7.27 -16.81
N GLY A 79 -4.41 8.32 -17.59
CA GLY A 79 -5.66 8.52 -18.32
C GLY A 79 -5.43 8.75 -19.82
N PRO A 80 -6.49 8.88 -20.63
CA PRO A 80 -6.43 8.88 -22.10
C PRO A 80 -5.70 10.08 -22.74
N ARG A 81 -5.19 11.03 -21.96
CA ARG A 81 -4.54 12.27 -22.44
C ARG A 81 -3.30 12.69 -21.64
N GLY A 82 -2.85 11.86 -20.68
CA GLY A 82 -1.80 12.24 -19.73
C GLY A 82 -1.94 11.53 -18.40
N PHE A 83 -1.28 12.04 -17.37
CA PHE A 83 -1.20 11.40 -16.06
C PHE A 83 -1.16 12.40 -14.90
N THR A 84 -1.69 11.98 -13.74
CA THR A 84 -1.70 12.72 -12.47
C THR A 84 -0.98 11.88 -11.42
N TYR A 85 -0.08 12.50 -10.63
CA TYR A 85 0.89 11.76 -9.83
C TYR A 85 1.24 12.46 -8.50
N SER A 86 1.83 11.71 -7.59
CA SER A 86 2.36 12.16 -6.29
C SER A 86 3.53 11.26 -5.89
N ILE A 87 4.52 11.80 -5.17
CA ILE A 87 5.60 11.00 -4.54
C ILE A 87 5.88 11.44 -3.09
N GLY A 88 4.88 12.04 -2.43
CA GLY A 88 4.91 12.40 -1.02
C GLY A 88 4.02 13.59 -0.72
N CYS A 89 4.48 14.78 -1.09
CA CYS A 89 3.83 16.03 -0.70
C CYS A 89 2.90 16.54 -1.79
N ASN A 90 3.42 16.76 -2.98
CA ASN A 90 2.73 17.51 -4.01
C ASN A 90 2.06 16.61 -5.06
N ARG A 91 0.82 16.97 -5.41
CA ARG A 91 0.12 16.41 -6.56
C ARG A 91 0.48 17.22 -7.80
N SER A 92 0.94 16.54 -8.82
CA SER A 92 1.30 17.12 -10.12
C SER A 92 0.63 16.39 -11.28
N GLY A 93 0.63 16.99 -12.47
CA GLY A 93 0.07 16.38 -13.68
C GLY A 93 0.63 16.95 -14.98
N ASN A 94 0.76 16.09 -15.99
CA ASN A 94 1.21 16.46 -17.34
C ASN A 94 0.25 15.88 -18.39
N SER A 95 0.00 16.61 -19.48
CA SER A 95 -0.55 16.04 -20.70
C SER A 95 0.52 15.20 -21.38
N ALA A 96 0.17 14.03 -21.94
CA ALA A 96 1.14 13.19 -22.62
C ALA A 96 0.52 12.28 -23.69
N ARG A 97 1.38 11.63 -24.46
CA ARG A 97 1.08 10.43 -25.25
C ARG A 97 2.27 9.47 -25.18
N ILE A 98 2.09 8.26 -25.68
CA ILE A 98 3.21 7.34 -25.96
C ILE A 98 3.41 7.26 -27.47
N GLY A 99 4.65 7.26 -27.92
CA GLY A 99 5.05 7.07 -29.31
C GLY A 99 5.24 5.59 -29.67
N THR A 100 5.38 5.27 -30.96
CA THR A 100 5.47 3.88 -31.46
C THR A 100 6.68 3.09 -30.95
N GLY A 101 7.75 3.76 -30.50
CA GLY A 101 8.90 3.12 -29.84
C GLY A 101 8.75 2.95 -28.31
N GLY A 102 7.55 3.18 -27.78
CA GLY A 102 7.26 3.18 -26.34
C GLY A 102 7.78 4.38 -25.56
N ILE A 103 8.26 5.42 -26.24
CA ILE A 103 8.70 6.66 -25.58
C ILE A 103 7.49 7.46 -25.11
N LEU A 104 7.48 7.83 -23.83
CA LEU A 104 6.52 8.77 -23.26
C LEU A 104 6.89 10.20 -23.68
N GLU A 105 5.94 10.89 -24.32
CA GLU A 105 6.13 12.25 -24.84
C GLU A 105 5.20 13.22 -24.09
N ASP A 106 5.78 14.25 -23.46
CA ASP A 106 5.05 15.37 -22.86
C ASP A 106 4.36 16.18 -23.98
N THR A 107 3.03 16.28 -23.91
CA THR A 107 2.19 17.02 -24.88
C THR A 107 1.61 18.29 -24.29
N GLY A 108 2.08 18.71 -23.10
CA GLY A 108 1.72 19.98 -22.49
C GLY A 108 2.26 21.18 -23.27
N ASN A 109 1.64 22.34 -23.05
CA ASN A 109 2.13 23.64 -23.52
C ASN A 109 3.27 24.20 -22.65
N GLY A 110 4.03 23.32 -21.96
CA GLY A 110 5.00 23.69 -20.93
C GLY A 110 4.40 24.04 -19.56
N VAL A 111 3.08 24.26 -19.44
CA VAL A 111 2.43 24.50 -18.14
C VAL A 111 2.16 23.18 -17.45
N ARG A 112 2.95 22.89 -16.41
CA ARG A 112 2.73 21.74 -15.52
C ARG A 112 1.89 22.17 -14.33
N THR A 113 0.88 21.38 -13.99
CA THR A 113 0.12 21.59 -12.76
C THR A 113 0.88 20.93 -11.60
N GLN A 114 1.01 21.65 -10.50
CA GLN A 114 1.61 21.17 -9.25
C GLN A 114 0.99 21.95 -8.08
N THR A 115 0.62 21.25 -7.01
CA THR A 115 0.30 21.91 -5.73
C THR A 115 1.56 22.52 -5.13
N LEU A 116 1.41 23.55 -4.27
CA LEU A 116 2.52 24.17 -3.54
C LEU A 116 2.36 23.94 -2.04
N MET A 117 2.46 22.68 -1.64
CA MET A 117 2.58 22.26 -0.24
C MET A 117 4.08 22.16 0.10
N GLY A 118 4.47 22.73 1.25
CA GLY A 118 5.79 22.53 1.82
C GLY A 118 5.81 21.29 2.71
N CYS A 119 6.74 20.38 2.47
CA CYS A 119 6.96 19.17 3.28
C CYS A 119 8.45 18.90 3.56
N GLY A 120 9.31 19.90 3.37
CA GLY A 120 10.72 19.85 3.73
C GLY A 120 11.63 19.41 2.59
N ASN A 121 12.91 19.78 2.74
CA ASN A 121 13.92 19.77 1.68
C ASN A 121 14.06 18.44 0.92
N GLU A 122 13.90 17.29 1.58
CA GLU A 122 14.11 15.99 0.95
C GLU A 122 12.90 15.53 0.12
N VAL A 123 11.69 15.73 0.65
CA VAL A 123 10.44 15.42 -0.07
C VAL A 123 10.30 16.36 -1.27
N GLU A 124 10.61 17.65 -1.11
CA GLU A 124 10.54 18.63 -2.21
C GLU A 124 11.60 18.36 -3.30
N LYS A 125 12.81 17.90 -2.94
CA LYS A 125 13.81 17.39 -3.91
C LYS A 125 13.34 16.11 -4.61
N ARG A 126 12.57 15.25 -3.95
CA ARG A 126 12.01 14.03 -4.54
C ARG A 126 10.87 14.35 -5.51
N ASP A 127 9.89 15.15 -5.08
CA ASP A 127 8.79 15.68 -5.92
C ASP A 127 9.35 16.37 -7.17
N THR A 128 10.38 17.21 -7.03
CA THR A 128 11.03 17.90 -8.15
C THR A 128 11.66 16.91 -9.14
N ARG A 129 12.49 15.96 -8.67
CA ARG A 129 13.11 14.94 -9.53
C ARG A 129 12.05 14.08 -10.24
N PHE A 130 10.98 13.72 -9.56
CA PHE A 130 9.89 12.90 -10.10
C PHE A 130 9.06 13.64 -11.15
N SER A 131 8.73 14.92 -10.93
CA SER A 131 8.14 15.79 -11.94
C SER A 131 9.03 15.91 -13.18
N SER A 132 10.33 16.21 -12.99
CA SER A 132 11.30 16.30 -14.08
C SER A 132 11.49 14.99 -14.87
N PHE A 133 11.43 13.83 -14.20
CA PHE A 133 11.61 12.51 -14.82
C PHE A 133 10.70 12.30 -16.04
N PHE A 134 9.41 12.63 -15.95
CA PHE A 134 8.49 12.48 -17.08
C PHE A 134 8.84 13.37 -18.28
N GLY A 135 9.54 14.49 -18.07
CA GLY A 135 10.05 15.34 -19.15
C GLY A 135 11.34 14.83 -19.82
N SER A 136 11.92 13.71 -19.34
CA SER A 136 13.15 13.15 -19.89
C SER A 136 12.95 12.25 -21.12
N GLY A 137 11.69 11.96 -21.48
CA GLY A 137 11.32 11.02 -22.53
C GLY A 137 11.57 9.55 -22.16
N PRO A 138 11.06 9.03 -21.03
CA PRO A 138 11.29 7.65 -20.64
C PRO A 138 10.62 6.66 -21.60
N GLN A 139 11.29 5.53 -21.87
CA GLN A 139 10.67 4.39 -22.52
C GLN A 139 9.81 3.62 -21.51
N VAL A 140 8.59 3.26 -21.90
CA VAL A 140 7.62 2.52 -21.09
C VAL A 140 7.57 1.07 -21.58
N LEU A 141 7.99 0.14 -20.73
CA LEU A 141 7.98 -1.30 -20.97
C LEU A 141 7.02 -1.98 -20.01
N ARG A 142 6.40 -3.11 -20.41
CA ARG A 142 5.79 -4.02 -19.43
C ARG A 142 6.86 -4.80 -18.67
N LEU A 143 6.55 -5.17 -17.44
CA LEU A 143 7.42 -5.95 -16.55
C LEU A 143 6.57 -7.07 -15.93
N GLY A 144 6.37 -8.15 -16.69
CA GLY A 144 5.28 -9.10 -16.44
C GLY A 144 3.88 -8.47 -16.63
N GLU A 145 2.86 -9.05 -15.99
CA GLU A 145 1.46 -8.59 -16.08
C GLU A 145 1.23 -7.31 -15.25
N HIS A 146 1.71 -7.30 -14.01
CA HIS A 146 1.31 -6.35 -12.96
C HIS A 146 2.26 -5.17 -12.71
N ARG A 147 3.29 -4.99 -13.55
CA ARG A 147 4.25 -3.89 -13.41
C ARG A 147 4.59 -3.22 -14.74
N LEU A 148 5.01 -1.97 -14.65
CA LEU A 148 5.57 -1.19 -15.75
C LEU A 148 6.94 -0.67 -15.34
N LEU A 149 7.92 -0.77 -16.24
CA LEU A 149 9.20 -0.08 -16.12
C LEU A 149 9.19 1.16 -17.01
N LEU A 150 9.41 2.33 -16.41
CA LEU A 150 9.72 3.56 -17.12
C LEU A 150 11.21 3.85 -16.92
N SER A 151 11.99 3.88 -18.00
CA SER A 151 13.45 4.06 -17.92
C SER A 151 13.97 5.13 -18.86
N SER A 152 14.94 5.93 -18.41
CA SER A 152 15.63 6.95 -19.22
C SER A 152 17.00 7.30 -18.65
N LYS A 153 17.74 8.18 -19.33
CA LYS A 153 18.99 8.78 -18.80
C LYS A 153 18.83 9.56 -17.47
N ALA A 154 17.60 9.80 -17.01
CA ALA A 154 17.29 10.45 -15.74
C ALA A 154 17.04 9.45 -14.59
N GLY A 155 17.05 8.14 -14.86
CA GLY A 155 16.84 7.06 -13.89
C GLY A 155 15.70 6.13 -14.27
N GLU A 156 15.20 5.40 -13.28
CA GLU A 156 14.13 4.42 -13.42
C GLU A 156 12.96 4.71 -12.48
N LEU A 157 11.76 4.36 -12.95
CA LEU A 157 10.52 4.31 -12.20
C LEU A 157 9.87 2.95 -12.46
N VAL A 158 9.67 2.17 -11.40
CA VAL A 158 8.84 0.95 -11.43
C VAL A 158 7.47 1.29 -10.87
N LEU A 159 6.44 1.01 -11.67
CA LEU A 159 5.03 1.11 -11.28
C LEU A 159 4.44 -0.29 -11.11
N VAL A 160 3.51 -0.44 -10.17
CA VAL A 160 2.88 -1.73 -9.82
C VAL A 160 1.37 -1.60 -9.63
N ASP A 161 0.64 -2.65 -10.01
CA ASP A 161 -0.80 -2.79 -9.74
C ASP A 161 -1.08 -2.74 -8.22
N PRO A 162 -2.11 -1.99 -7.76
CA PRO A 162 -2.42 -1.88 -6.34
C PRO A 162 -2.69 -3.21 -5.63
N GLU A 163 -3.33 -4.20 -6.29
CA GLU A 163 -3.55 -5.52 -5.68
C GLU A 163 -2.26 -6.35 -5.64
N ALA A 164 -1.38 -6.23 -6.64
CA ALA A 164 -0.10 -6.93 -6.68
C ALA A 164 0.87 -6.41 -5.60
N TRP A 165 0.97 -5.10 -5.42
CA TRP A 165 1.71 -4.50 -4.30
C TRP A 165 1.15 -4.99 -2.96
N ARG A 166 -0.19 -5.00 -2.82
CA ARG A 166 -0.86 -5.43 -1.59
C ARG A 166 -0.61 -6.90 -1.26
N LEU A 167 -0.63 -7.79 -2.26
CA LEU A 167 -0.32 -9.20 -2.09
C LEU A 167 1.15 -9.43 -1.72
N ALA A 168 2.07 -8.58 -2.17
CA ALA A 168 3.47 -8.59 -1.74
C ALA A 168 3.71 -7.96 -0.35
N ASN A 169 2.76 -7.17 0.18
CA ASN A 169 2.87 -6.42 1.43
C ASN A 169 1.78 -6.82 2.45
N ILE A 170 1.45 -8.11 2.51
CA ILE A 170 0.50 -8.66 3.49
C ILE A 170 1.12 -8.57 4.90
N PRO A 171 0.44 -7.97 5.90
CA PRO A 171 0.93 -7.94 7.26
C PRO A 171 0.77 -9.29 7.97
N ASP A 172 1.67 -9.61 8.90
CA ASP A 172 1.55 -10.78 9.77
C ASP A 172 0.23 -10.75 10.56
N PHE A 173 -0.48 -11.89 10.61
CA PHE A 173 -1.77 -11.94 11.31
C PHE A 173 -1.63 -11.71 12.82
N ASP A 174 -0.49 -12.07 13.42
CA ASP A 174 -0.18 -11.77 14.83
C ASP A 174 -0.08 -10.25 15.08
N PHE A 175 0.45 -9.47 14.12
CA PHE A 175 0.43 -8.00 14.19
C PHE A 175 -1.00 -7.44 14.04
N VAL A 176 -1.85 -8.07 13.23
CA VAL A 176 -3.26 -7.68 13.06
C VAL A 176 -4.13 -8.05 14.27
N THR A 177 -3.78 -9.13 14.98
CA THR A 177 -4.54 -9.73 16.10
C THR A 177 -4.33 -8.94 17.41
N GLN A 178 -4.88 -7.72 17.45
CA GLN A 178 -4.80 -6.83 18.60
C GLN A 178 -6.03 -5.91 18.72
N ARG A 179 -5.92 -4.86 19.53
CA ARG A 179 -6.97 -3.89 19.84
C ARG A 179 -6.71 -2.58 19.10
N TRP A 180 -7.69 -2.16 18.31
CA TRP A 180 -7.57 -1.10 17.31
C TRP A 180 -8.62 -0.01 17.50
N VAL A 181 -8.21 1.26 17.48
CA VAL A 181 -9.08 2.43 17.56
C VAL A 181 -9.32 2.97 16.15
N PRO A 182 -10.57 3.05 15.65
CA PRO A 182 -10.85 3.62 14.35
C PRO A 182 -10.67 5.14 14.35
N ARG A 183 -9.91 5.65 13.38
CA ARG A 183 -9.48 7.06 13.32
C ARG A 183 -10.14 7.85 12.21
N MET A 184 -10.26 7.28 11.00
CA MET A 184 -10.90 7.94 9.86
C MET A 184 -11.44 6.95 8.83
N THR A 185 -12.51 7.35 8.16
CA THR A 185 -12.99 6.75 6.90
C THR A 185 -12.38 7.48 5.70
N LEU A 186 -12.19 6.79 4.59
CA LEU A 186 -11.78 7.39 3.31
C LEU A 186 -12.26 6.54 2.14
N SER A 187 -13.16 7.07 1.30
CA SER A 187 -13.49 6.52 -0.01
C SER A 187 -12.65 7.20 -1.09
N TYR A 188 -12.22 6.45 -2.09
CA TYR A 188 -11.34 6.92 -3.15
C TYR A 188 -11.82 6.54 -4.54
N ASP A 189 -11.55 7.42 -5.49
CA ASP A 189 -11.82 7.28 -6.92
C ASP A 189 -10.63 7.84 -7.70
N GLY A 190 -9.73 6.94 -8.12
CA GLY A 190 -8.42 7.30 -8.62
C GLY A 190 -7.56 7.97 -7.53
N TRP A 191 -7.03 9.16 -7.86
CA TRP A 191 -6.34 10.07 -6.95
C TRP A 191 -7.26 10.89 -6.04
N GLN A 192 -8.57 10.94 -6.35
CA GLN A 192 -9.54 11.66 -5.54
C GLN A 192 -9.88 10.86 -4.28
N SER A 193 -10.01 11.55 -3.16
CA SER A 193 -10.35 10.93 -1.87
C SER A 193 -11.24 11.85 -1.05
N THR A 194 -12.28 11.26 -0.46
CA THR A 194 -13.24 11.93 0.41
C THR A 194 -13.41 11.08 1.66
N GLY A 195 -13.37 11.70 2.84
CA GLY A 195 -13.37 10.98 4.11
C GLY A 195 -13.66 11.88 5.30
N PHE A 196 -13.84 11.28 6.47
CA PHE A 196 -14.08 12.01 7.71
C PHE A 196 -13.40 11.32 8.91
N GLY A 197 -13.02 12.13 9.90
CA GLY A 197 -12.49 11.62 11.17
C GLY A 197 -13.59 10.93 11.98
N ILE A 198 -13.34 9.71 12.44
CA ILE A 198 -14.25 8.98 13.31
C ILE A 198 -14.08 9.57 14.72
N GLY A 199 -15.19 10.01 15.34
CA GLY A 199 -15.18 10.80 16.57
C GLY A 199 -14.99 12.32 16.37
N ALA A 200 -14.71 12.78 15.16
CA ALA A 200 -14.69 14.22 14.87
C ALA A 200 -16.08 14.83 15.07
N GLY A 201 -16.14 15.97 15.77
CA GLY A 201 -17.41 16.66 16.05
C GLY A 201 -18.19 16.15 17.27
N GLY A 202 -17.52 15.66 18.30
CA GLY A 202 -18.07 15.53 19.66
C GLY A 202 -18.58 14.15 20.09
N ASP A 203 -18.51 13.14 19.23
CA ASP A 203 -18.66 11.74 19.65
C ASP A 203 -17.34 11.27 20.28
N VAL A 204 -17.23 11.37 21.61
CA VAL A 204 -15.96 11.08 22.32
C VAL A 204 -15.55 9.60 22.26
N ASP A 205 -16.51 8.68 22.16
CA ASP A 205 -16.25 7.24 22.06
C ASP A 205 -16.30 6.75 20.61
N THR A 206 -15.14 6.49 20.00
CA THR A 206 -15.04 5.83 18.69
C THR A 206 -15.19 4.30 18.77
N GLY A 207 -15.17 3.75 19.98
CA GLY A 207 -15.10 2.32 20.26
C GLY A 207 -13.74 1.70 19.91
N VAL A 208 -13.54 0.46 20.35
CA VAL A 208 -12.33 -0.33 20.12
C VAL A 208 -12.69 -1.60 19.37
N ILE A 209 -12.05 -1.81 18.23
CA ILE A 209 -12.17 -3.00 17.39
C ILE A 209 -11.12 -4.00 17.88
N THR A 210 -11.55 -5.06 18.54
CA THR A 210 -10.67 -6.18 18.92
C THR A 210 -10.71 -7.20 17.80
N ILE A 211 -9.58 -7.45 17.14
CA ILE A 211 -9.42 -8.54 16.17
C ILE A 211 -8.79 -9.71 16.94
N ALA A 212 -9.52 -10.83 17.00
CA ALA A 212 -9.06 -12.10 17.55
C ALA A 212 -8.93 -13.13 16.40
N PRO A 213 -8.25 -14.28 16.62
CA PRO A 213 -7.97 -15.23 15.53
C PRO A 213 -9.21 -15.78 14.80
N ASP A 214 -10.35 -15.83 15.49
CA ASP A 214 -11.62 -16.40 15.01
C ASP A 214 -12.74 -15.37 14.82
N ARG A 215 -12.58 -14.14 15.32
CA ARG A 215 -13.67 -13.13 15.35
C ARG A 215 -13.20 -11.69 15.51
N ILE A 216 -14.01 -10.76 15.03
CA ILE A 216 -13.89 -9.32 15.31
C ILE A 216 -15.00 -8.90 16.26
N VAL A 217 -14.66 -8.11 17.28
CA VAL A 217 -15.62 -7.50 18.22
C VAL A 217 -15.36 -6.00 18.33
N TRP A 218 -16.32 -5.17 17.92
CA TRP A 218 -16.27 -3.73 18.17
C TRP A 218 -16.98 -3.41 19.50
N SER A 219 -16.35 -2.64 20.40
CA SER A 219 -16.88 -2.38 21.75
C SER A 219 -18.24 -1.66 21.77
N ARG A 220 -18.61 -0.98 20.68
CA ARG A 220 -19.93 -0.35 20.49
C ARG A 220 -21.00 -1.31 19.94
N CYS A 221 -20.60 -2.53 19.57
CA CYS A 221 -21.42 -3.63 19.06
C CYS A 221 -21.05 -4.99 19.72
N PRO A 222 -20.97 -5.11 21.06
CA PRO A 222 -20.47 -6.33 21.72
C PRO A 222 -21.39 -7.54 21.49
N ASP A 223 -22.70 -7.29 21.33
CA ASP A 223 -23.72 -8.28 21.02
C ASP A 223 -23.73 -8.72 19.53
N SER A 224 -22.82 -8.17 18.70
CA SER A 224 -22.80 -8.36 17.24
C SER A 224 -21.39 -8.75 16.73
N PRO A 225 -20.75 -9.82 17.26
CA PRO A 225 -19.44 -10.26 16.78
C PRO A 225 -19.51 -10.76 15.33
N VAL A 226 -18.45 -10.50 14.55
CA VAL A 226 -18.28 -11.05 13.20
C VAL A 226 -17.30 -12.22 13.29
N ALA A 227 -17.70 -13.44 12.92
CA ALA A 227 -16.77 -14.56 12.84
C ALA A 227 -15.90 -14.41 11.59
N ILE A 228 -14.60 -14.70 11.70
CA ILE A 228 -13.66 -14.54 10.60
C ILE A 228 -12.71 -15.73 10.44
N ALA A 229 -12.12 -15.82 9.25
CA ALA A 229 -10.89 -16.54 9.00
C ALA A 229 -9.89 -15.63 8.27
N TRP A 230 -8.62 -15.66 8.68
CA TRP A 230 -7.54 -15.03 7.92
C TRP A 230 -7.30 -15.77 6.60
N SER A 231 -7.19 -15.06 5.49
CA SER A 231 -6.81 -15.65 4.20
C SER A 231 -5.33 -15.47 3.89
N GLU A 232 -4.78 -16.42 3.12
CA GLU A 232 -3.45 -16.33 2.49
C GLU A 232 -3.26 -15.02 1.70
N SER A 233 -4.35 -14.45 1.18
CA SER A 233 -4.39 -13.18 0.47
C SER A 233 -4.50 -11.94 1.36
N GLY A 234 -4.36 -12.07 2.69
CA GLY A 234 -4.31 -10.96 3.65
C GLY A 234 -5.67 -10.30 3.93
N ARG A 235 -6.73 -11.10 4.05
CA ARG A 235 -8.10 -10.62 4.29
C ARG A 235 -8.72 -11.23 5.55
N LEU A 236 -9.53 -10.44 6.25
CA LEU A 236 -10.39 -10.88 7.35
C LEU A 236 -11.70 -11.38 6.75
N ARG A 237 -11.73 -12.63 6.27
CA ARG A 237 -12.91 -13.18 5.57
C ARG A 237 -14.02 -13.50 6.55
N ASN A 238 -15.20 -12.95 6.33
CA ASN A 238 -16.39 -13.18 7.14
C ASN A 238 -16.88 -14.63 6.96
N THR A 239 -16.80 -15.43 8.03
CA THR A 239 -17.26 -16.83 8.05
C THR A 239 -18.68 -16.97 8.62
N GLY A 240 -19.31 -15.86 9.01
CA GLY A 240 -20.69 -15.77 9.47
C GLY A 240 -20.83 -15.13 10.85
N GLY A 241 -21.95 -15.44 11.50
CA GLY A 241 -22.32 -14.92 12.82
C GLY A 241 -23.72 -14.31 12.80
N ASP A 242 -24.46 -14.51 13.90
CA ASP A 242 -25.72 -13.79 14.12
C ASP A 242 -25.41 -12.32 14.42
N THR A 243 -25.36 -11.50 13.38
CA THR A 243 -25.27 -10.04 13.52
C THR A 243 -26.60 -9.49 14.02
N ALA A 244 -26.89 -9.69 15.31
CA ALA A 244 -27.96 -8.98 16.00
C ALA A 244 -27.80 -7.47 15.72
N PRO A 245 -28.87 -6.74 15.37
CA PRO A 245 -28.76 -5.40 14.81
C PRO A 245 -28.06 -4.46 15.78
N CYS A 246 -26.82 -4.05 15.44
CA CYS A 246 -25.98 -3.34 16.39
C CYS A 246 -26.61 -2.00 16.80
N ARG A 247 -26.81 -1.83 18.11
CA ARG A 247 -27.45 -0.66 18.72
C ARG A 247 -26.73 0.65 18.37
N ALA A 248 -25.41 0.65 18.21
CA ALA A 248 -24.65 1.83 17.79
C ALA A 248 -24.87 2.21 16.32
N VAL A 249 -25.24 1.26 15.45
CA VAL A 249 -25.63 1.51 14.06
C VAL A 249 -27.08 1.97 14.00
N THR A 250 -28.01 1.26 14.66
CA THR A 250 -29.45 1.59 14.66
C THR A 250 -29.77 2.95 15.29
N ARG A 251 -28.89 3.47 16.16
CA ARG A 251 -29.02 4.79 16.80
C ARG A 251 -28.14 5.87 16.15
N ALA A 252 -27.43 5.57 15.07
CA ALA A 252 -26.50 6.51 14.46
C ALA A 252 -27.22 7.62 13.69
N THR A 253 -26.94 8.88 14.04
CA THR A 253 -27.31 10.09 13.28
C THR A 253 -26.20 10.56 12.35
N ARG A 254 -25.13 9.76 12.21
CA ARG A 254 -23.90 10.01 11.46
C ARG A 254 -23.40 8.72 10.84
N ASP A 255 -22.73 8.79 9.71
CA ASP A 255 -22.36 7.61 8.92
C ASP A 255 -21.25 6.76 9.55
N GLY A 256 -20.47 7.30 10.51
CA GLY A 256 -19.30 6.64 11.11
C GLY A 256 -19.57 5.21 11.60
N PRO A 257 -20.54 4.97 12.50
CA PRO A 257 -20.90 3.61 12.93
C PRO A 257 -21.37 2.69 11.81
N GLN A 258 -22.04 3.23 10.79
CA GLN A 258 -22.50 2.45 9.62
C GLN A 258 -21.30 2.02 8.77
N GLN A 259 -20.37 2.93 8.48
CA GLN A 259 -19.13 2.65 7.73
C GLN A 259 -18.25 1.64 8.46
N VAL A 260 -18.07 1.77 9.79
CA VAL A 260 -17.29 0.80 10.59
C VAL A 260 -17.89 -0.60 10.47
N MET A 261 -19.18 -0.79 10.76
CA MET A 261 -19.78 -2.12 10.68
C MET A 261 -19.85 -2.65 9.23
N ALA A 262 -20.04 -1.80 8.22
CA ALA A 262 -20.01 -2.21 6.83
C ALA A 262 -18.63 -2.75 6.42
N MET A 263 -17.54 -2.09 6.82
CA MET A 263 -16.17 -2.54 6.58
C MET A 263 -15.85 -3.86 7.30
N LEU A 264 -16.31 -4.02 8.55
CA LEU A 264 -16.03 -5.23 9.34
C LEU A 264 -16.70 -6.51 8.79
N VAL A 265 -17.75 -6.39 7.97
CA VAL A 265 -18.46 -7.55 7.38
C VAL A 265 -18.13 -7.81 5.91
N SER A 266 -17.28 -6.99 5.27
CA SER A 266 -17.09 -6.95 3.81
C SER A 266 -15.80 -7.62 3.27
N ASP A 267 -15.35 -8.73 3.89
CA ASP A 267 -14.07 -9.41 3.57
C ASP A 267 -12.87 -8.44 3.36
N PRO A 268 -12.65 -7.46 4.28
CA PRO A 268 -11.66 -6.42 4.07
C PRO A 268 -10.24 -7.00 3.98
N ALA A 269 -9.46 -6.47 3.05
CA ALA A 269 -8.01 -6.67 3.08
C ALA A 269 -7.40 -5.78 4.16
N VAL A 270 -6.31 -6.24 4.76
CA VAL A 270 -5.55 -5.46 5.75
C VAL A 270 -4.23 -5.01 5.12
N ILE A 271 -3.89 -3.74 5.30
CA ILE A 271 -2.59 -3.17 4.94
C ILE A 271 -1.98 -2.52 6.17
N ARG A 272 -0.69 -2.73 6.42
CA ARG A 272 0.05 -1.96 7.43
C ARG A 272 0.40 -0.57 6.89
N THR A 273 0.01 0.47 7.61
CA THR A 273 0.25 1.87 7.20
C THR A 273 1.25 2.59 8.10
N GLY A 274 1.63 1.99 9.23
CA GLY A 274 2.67 2.49 10.14
C GLY A 274 3.09 1.42 11.15
N SER A 275 4.01 1.77 12.05
CA SER A 275 4.44 0.87 13.12
C SER A 275 3.28 0.40 14.01
N HIS A 276 2.31 1.28 14.25
CA HIS A 276 1.12 1.06 15.09
C HIS A 276 -0.20 1.32 14.34
N GLU A 277 -0.22 1.21 13.00
CA GLU A 277 -1.38 1.53 12.17
C GLU A 277 -1.66 0.50 11.08
N ILE A 278 -2.95 0.26 10.84
CA ILE A 278 -3.46 -0.52 9.70
C ILE A 278 -4.62 0.20 8.99
N ALA A 279 -4.81 -0.10 7.71
CA ALA A 279 -6.03 0.18 6.98
C ALA A 279 -6.79 -1.13 6.70
N LEU A 280 -8.08 -1.16 7.05
CA LEU A 280 -9.04 -2.14 6.53
C LEU A 280 -9.61 -1.58 5.23
N ILE A 281 -9.54 -2.32 4.12
CA ILE A 281 -9.96 -1.83 2.80
C ILE A 281 -10.88 -2.77 2.02
N ALA A 282 -11.87 -2.15 1.36
CA ALA A 282 -12.82 -2.78 0.45
C ALA A 282 -12.63 -2.18 -0.96
N GLY A 283 -12.20 -3.03 -1.91
CA GLY A 283 -11.64 -2.57 -3.20
C GLY A 283 -10.19 -2.09 -3.04
N THR A 284 -9.38 -2.27 -4.09
CA THR A 284 -7.92 -2.01 -4.06
C THR A 284 -7.40 -1.23 -5.27
N GLY A 285 -8.00 -1.40 -6.45
CA GLY A 285 -7.66 -0.68 -7.69
C GLY A 285 -8.03 0.81 -7.67
N ALA A 286 -8.54 1.34 -8.79
CA ALA A 286 -8.87 2.77 -8.87
C ALA A 286 -9.92 3.22 -7.83
N LYS A 287 -10.95 2.41 -7.56
CA LYS A 287 -12.03 2.74 -6.61
C LYS A 287 -12.02 1.84 -5.39
N GLY A 288 -12.39 2.39 -4.23
CA GLY A 288 -12.54 1.62 -2.98
C GLY A 288 -12.86 2.49 -1.77
N THR A 289 -12.97 1.84 -0.61
CA THR A 289 -13.10 2.49 0.71
C THR A 289 -12.08 1.90 1.67
N ALA A 290 -11.56 2.73 2.58
CA ALA A 290 -10.65 2.40 3.64
C ALA A 290 -11.17 2.91 5.00
N ILE A 291 -10.86 2.18 6.07
CA ILE A 291 -10.91 2.68 7.44
C ILE A 291 -9.53 2.51 8.06
N TYR A 292 -8.93 3.63 8.48
CA TYR A 292 -7.63 3.64 9.12
C TYR A 292 -7.79 3.48 10.64
N LEU A 293 -7.02 2.56 11.20
CA LEU A 293 -7.02 2.18 12.61
C LEU A 293 -5.63 2.38 13.19
N GLN A 294 -5.57 2.87 14.43
CA GLN A 294 -4.34 3.00 15.22
C GLN A 294 -4.43 2.01 16.40
N SER A 295 -3.32 1.40 16.85
CA SER A 295 -3.38 0.49 18.00
C SER A 295 -3.85 1.24 19.25
N GLU A 296 -4.64 0.58 20.10
CA GLU A 296 -5.15 1.18 21.34
C GLU A 296 -3.99 1.63 22.25
N GLU A 297 -2.93 0.84 22.32
CA GLU A 297 -1.68 1.17 23.03
C GLU A 297 -1.11 2.52 22.56
N SER A 298 -0.94 2.73 21.25
CA SER A 298 -0.41 3.97 20.68
C SER A 298 -1.35 5.18 20.83
N VAL A 299 -2.64 4.95 21.11
CA VAL A 299 -3.62 6.00 21.43
C VAL A 299 -3.60 6.36 22.92
N LEU A 300 -3.27 5.41 23.80
CA LEU A 300 -3.19 5.59 25.25
C LEU A 300 -1.83 6.10 25.72
N ASP A 301 -0.74 5.65 25.09
CA ASP A 301 0.63 6.11 25.32
C ASP A 301 1.25 6.59 23.98
N PRO A 302 0.99 7.85 23.58
CA PRO A 302 1.49 8.39 22.32
C PRO A 302 2.98 8.68 22.41
N ALA A 303 3.72 8.32 21.35
CA ALA A 303 5.14 8.63 21.23
C ALA A 303 5.42 10.13 21.45
N PRO A 304 6.52 10.51 22.13
CA PRO A 304 6.85 11.90 22.36
C PRO A 304 7.02 12.66 21.03
N PRO A 305 6.61 13.93 20.94
CA PRO A 305 6.78 14.71 19.72
C PRO A 305 8.27 14.80 19.36
N PRO A 306 8.62 14.82 18.07
CA PRO A 306 10.00 14.94 17.64
C PRO A 306 10.63 16.22 18.23
N PRO A 307 11.94 16.20 18.56
CA PRO A 307 12.62 17.39 19.06
C PRO A 307 12.48 18.53 18.05
N LEU A 308 12.30 19.75 18.55
CA LEU A 308 12.32 20.94 17.70
C LEU A 308 13.67 20.99 16.94
N PRO A 309 13.68 21.23 15.62
CA PRO A 309 14.92 21.47 14.88
C PRO A 309 15.75 22.55 15.55
N GLU A 310 17.08 22.41 15.57
CA GLU A 310 17.96 23.36 16.27
C GLU A 310 17.86 24.78 15.68
N ASP A 311 17.58 24.88 14.37
CA ASP A 311 17.31 26.13 13.64
C ASP A 311 15.86 26.64 13.75
N ALA A 312 15.01 26.05 14.61
CA ALA A 312 13.63 26.46 14.78
C ALA A 312 13.52 27.84 15.47
N VAL A 313 13.61 28.91 14.66
CA VAL A 313 13.33 30.29 15.07
C VAL A 313 11.97 30.33 15.76
N ARG A 314 11.98 30.54 17.08
CA ARG A 314 10.74 30.69 17.86
C ARG A 314 9.91 31.80 17.22
N PRO A 315 8.63 31.58 16.90
CA PRO A 315 7.79 32.62 16.31
C PRO A 315 7.82 33.84 17.24
N THR A 316 8.23 34.98 16.71
CA THR A 316 8.25 36.23 17.46
C THR A 316 6.85 36.49 18.02
N PRO A 317 6.69 36.80 19.31
CA PRO A 317 5.37 37.05 19.88
C PRO A 317 4.67 38.16 19.08
N PRO A 318 3.36 38.07 18.85
CA PRO A 318 2.64 39.06 18.08
C PRO A 318 2.82 40.45 18.70
N PRO A 319 2.97 41.52 17.88
CA PRO A 319 3.20 42.85 18.40
C PRO A 319 2.07 43.26 19.33
N THR A 320 2.43 43.73 20.53
CA THR A 320 1.47 44.19 21.53
C THR A 320 0.53 45.24 20.91
N PRO A 321 -0.80 45.10 21.04
CA PRO A 321 -1.72 46.11 20.53
C PRO A 321 -1.37 47.50 21.07
N PRO A 322 -1.43 48.56 20.24
CA PRO A 322 -1.17 49.91 20.71
C PRO A 322 -2.15 50.26 21.83
N ALA A 323 -1.64 50.85 22.90
CA ALA A 323 -2.48 51.26 24.03
C ALA A 323 -3.58 52.22 23.54
N PRO A 324 -4.83 52.08 24.03
CA PRO A 324 -5.93 52.93 23.57
C PRO A 324 -5.63 54.38 23.93
N THR A 325 -5.48 55.23 22.91
CA THR A 325 -5.32 56.67 23.08
C THR A 325 -6.55 57.24 23.78
N SER A 326 -6.39 57.69 25.01
CA SER A 326 -7.43 58.38 25.75
C SER A 326 -7.82 59.65 25.00
N ALA A 327 -9.07 59.72 24.52
CA ALA A 327 -9.63 60.97 24.05
C ALA A 327 -9.92 61.84 25.28
N THR A 328 -9.20 62.95 25.41
CA THR A 328 -9.57 64.06 26.29
C THR A 328 -10.47 65.02 25.51
N ASP A 329 -11.65 65.28 26.07
CA ASP A 329 -12.37 66.56 25.86
C ASP A 329 -11.58 67.74 26.48
#